data_AF-A0A963CS40-F1
#
_entry.id   AF-A0A963CS40-F1
#
_cell.length_a   1.000
_cell.length_b   1.000
_cell.length_c   1.000
_cell.angle_alpha   90.00
_cell.angle_beta   90.00
_cell.angle_gamma   90.00
#
_symmetry.space_group_name_H-M   'P 1'
#
loop_
_entity.id
_entity.type
_entity.pdbx_description
1 polymer ?
#
loop_
_entity_poly.entity_id
_entity_poly.type
_entity_poly.pdbx_seq_one_letter_code
_entity_poly.pdbx_strand_id
1 'polypeptide(L)'
;MKNQVAKLLSQALQQLTADAVIPADGIPVPVIERARESRHGDFACNIAMVLAKSARVRPRELAEKLVAALPQNQLVERVEVAGPGFINFYLTADAYHRLVPQAIEQGHSFGRSDIGRGQRVQVEFVSANPTGPLHVGHGRGAAYGAVVADLLEAVGFDVHREYYVNDAGRQMDILATSVWLRYLELCDQELVFPSNGYKGDYIWDIAATLHREHGAAYSHPVDELFREIPADEPAGGDKELHIDALIARSKGLLGDNRYRFVFELALNVILDDIRDDLALFGVTYEEWYSERTLTESGAVNRAIEKLRSMDQVYESSGALWFRS
;
A
#
# COMPACT_ATOMS: atom_id res chain seq x y z
N MET A 1 22.47 -9.81 18.33
CA MET A 1 23.16 -9.54 19.62
C MET A 1 22.24 -9.43 20.84
N LYS A 2 21.24 -8.53 20.88
CA LYS A 2 20.31 -8.43 22.02
C LYS A 2 19.68 -9.77 22.43
N ASN A 3 19.17 -10.53 21.46
CA ASN A 3 18.56 -11.85 21.72
C ASN A 3 19.56 -12.85 22.33
N GLN A 4 20.85 -12.74 21.99
CA GLN A 4 21.88 -13.62 22.52
C GLN A 4 22.20 -13.28 23.97
N VAL A 5 22.32 -11.98 24.30
CA VAL A 5 22.46 -11.50 25.69
C VAL A 5 21.24 -11.89 26.53
N ALA A 6 20.03 -11.73 25.99
CA ALA A 6 18.80 -12.16 26.64
C ALA A 6 18.82 -13.68 26.93
N LYS A 7 19.27 -14.50 25.98
CA LYS A 7 19.42 -15.95 26.15
C LYS A 7 20.42 -16.32 27.25
N LEU A 8 21.57 -15.64 27.32
CA LEU A 8 22.56 -15.85 28.39
C LEU A 8 21.96 -15.53 29.77
N LEU A 9 21.22 -14.43 29.89
CA LEU A 9 20.52 -14.07 31.12
C LEU A 9 19.40 -15.05 31.46
N SER A 10 18.63 -15.54 30.48
CA SER A 10 17.62 -16.57 30.71
C SER A 10 18.24 -17.87 31.23
N GLN A 11 19.42 -18.26 30.75
CA GLN A 11 20.15 -19.43 31.26
C GLN A 11 20.63 -19.20 32.70
N ALA A 12 21.19 -18.03 33.01
CA ALA A 12 21.59 -17.69 34.37
C ALA A 12 20.39 -17.66 35.34
N LEU A 13 19.25 -17.13 34.90
CA LEU A 13 18.00 -17.14 35.67
C LEU A 13 17.53 -18.57 35.96
N GLN A 14 17.53 -19.45 34.95
CA GLN A 14 17.19 -20.86 35.13
C GLN A 14 18.08 -21.55 36.15
N GLN A 15 19.40 -21.27 36.12
CA GLN A 15 20.34 -21.80 37.11
C GLN A 15 20.02 -21.29 38.52
N LEU A 16 19.80 -19.98 38.69
CA LEU A 16 19.46 -19.40 40.00
C LEU A 16 18.10 -19.90 40.54
N THR A 17 17.16 -20.24 39.67
CA THR A 17 15.92 -20.90 40.05
C THR A 17 16.18 -22.33 40.54
N ALA A 18 17.00 -23.09 39.82
CA ALA A 18 17.37 -24.45 40.22
C ALA A 18 18.11 -24.47 41.58
N ASP A 19 18.92 -23.46 41.84
CA ASP A 19 19.66 -23.28 43.09
C ASP A 19 18.81 -22.66 44.22
N ALA A 20 17.50 -22.47 44.00
CA ALA A 20 16.55 -21.86 44.93
C ALA A 20 16.93 -20.44 45.42
N VAL A 21 17.72 -19.71 44.61
CA VAL A 21 18.10 -18.31 44.89
C VAL A 21 16.97 -17.34 44.54
N ILE A 22 16.21 -17.65 43.49
CA ILE A 22 15.03 -16.88 43.06
C ILE A 22 13.81 -17.80 42.94
N PRO A 23 12.57 -17.29 43.10
CA PRO A 23 11.36 -18.09 42.94
C PRO A 23 11.23 -18.66 41.52
N ALA A 24 10.63 -19.86 41.40
CA ALA A 24 10.37 -20.48 40.10
C ALA A 24 9.24 -19.79 39.32
N ASP A 25 8.26 -19.24 40.03
CA ASP A 25 7.10 -18.58 39.44
C ASP A 25 7.33 -17.07 39.24
N GLY A 26 6.80 -16.54 38.15
CA GLY A 26 6.76 -15.09 37.92
C GLY A 26 8.09 -14.46 37.50
N ILE A 27 9.01 -15.24 36.91
CA ILE A 27 10.27 -14.71 36.35
C ILE A 27 9.94 -13.95 35.05
N PRO A 28 10.15 -12.63 34.98
CA PRO A 28 9.89 -11.87 33.77
C PRO A 28 10.98 -12.12 32.72
N VAL A 29 10.64 -11.92 31.45
CA VAL A 29 11.61 -11.97 30.35
C VAL A 29 12.62 -10.82 30.51
N PRO A 30 13.94 -11.09 30.47
CA PRO A 30 14.95 -10.03 30.56
C PRO A 30 14.78 -8.99 29.45
N VAL A 31 14.61 -7.73 29.83
CA VAL A 31 14.59 -6.61 28.89
C VAL A 31 16.02 -6.09 28.70
N ILE A 32 16.51 -6.12 27.46
CA ILE A 32 17.87 -5.70 27.10
C ILE A 32 17.81 -4.37 26.33
N GLU A 33 18.35 -3.34 26.96
CA GLU A 33 18.41 -1.99 26.40
C GLU A 33 19.83 -1.68 25.93
N ARG A 34 19.97 -0.79 24.93
CA ARG A 34 21.29 -0.25 24.62
C ARG A 34 21.71 0.67 25.76
N ALA A 35 22.97 0.57 26.18
CA ALA A 35 23.51 1.50 27.16
C ALA A 35 23.47 2.93 26.59
N ARG A 36 23.10 3.90 27.42
CA ARG A 36 23.01 5.32 27.02
C ARG A 36 24.38 5.95 26.79
N GLU A 37 25.40 5.44 27.48
CA GLU A 37 26.76 5.95 27.46
C GLU A 37 27.72 4.78 27.28
N SER A 38 28.73 4.94 26.41
CA SER A 38 29.70 3.88 26.07
C SER A 38 30.47 3.36 27.28
N ARG A 39 30.70 4.19 28.31
CA ARG A 39 31.34 3.77 29.58
C ARG A 39 30.52 2.75 30.38
N HIS A 40 29.25 2.57 30.07
CA HIS A 40 28.37 1.57 30.69
C HIS A 40 28.20 0.32 29.82
N GLY A 41 29.04 0.15 28.79
CA GLY A 41 29.01 -0.99 27.87
C GLY A 41 28.09 -0.78 26.68
N ASP A 42 27.71 -1.88 26.05
CA ASP A 42 26.89 -1.90 24.83
C ASP A 42 25.41 -2.12 25.16
N PHE A 43 25.15 -2.99 26.14
CA PHE A 43 23.81 -3.34 26.61
C PHE A 43 23.71 -3.30 28.12
N ALA A 44 22.54 -2.97 28.62
CA ALA A 44 22.22 -2.97 30.05
C ALA A 44 20.93 -3.74 30.32
N CYS A 45 20.83 -4.33 31.51
CA CYS A 45 19.64 -5.01 32.00
C CYS A 45 19.41 -4.71 33.48
N ASN A 46 18.16 -4.46 33.88
CA ASN A 46 17.77 -4.18 35.27
C ASN A 46 17.08 -5.36 35.97
N ILE A 47 17.12 -6.56 35.39
CA ILE A 47 16.36 -7.74 35.84
C ILE A 47 16.59 -8.08 37.32
N ALA A 48 17.80 -7.87 37.83
CA ALA A 48 18.13 -8.08 39.24
C ALA A 48 17.32 -7.16 40.17
N MET A 49 17.05 -5.91 39.76
CA MET A 49 16.24 -4.98 40.54
C MET A 49 14.77 -5.37 40.56
N VAL A 50 14.27 -5.91 39.45
CA VAL A 50 12.90 -6.41 39.32
C VAL A 50 12.68 -7.63 40.23
N LEU A 51 13.65 -8.55 40.27
CA LEU A 51 13.54 -9.81 41.01
C LEU A 51 13.98 -9.73 42.48
N ALA A 52 14.71 -8.69 42.88
CA ALA A 52 15.26 -8.58 44.24
C ALA A 52 14.20 -8.72 45.35
N LYS A 53 13.03 -8.10 45.17
CA LYS A 53 11.96 -8.12 46.17
C LYS A 53 11.38 -9.52 46.36
N SER A 54 11.14 -10.26 45.28
CA SER A 54 10.61 -11.62 45.33
C SER A 54 11.67 -12.63 45.80
N ALA A 55 12.93 -12.41 45.44
CA ALA A 55 14.07 -13.21 45.89
C ALA A 55 14.47 -12.95 47.36
N ARG A 56 14.01 -11.83 47.96
CA ARG A 56 14.44 -11.36 49.30
C ARG A 56 15.96 -11.17 49.41
N VAL A 57 16.60 -10.80 48.30
CA VAL A 57 18.04 -10.51 48.19
C VAL A 57 18.22 -9.05 47.77
N ARG A 58 19.30 -8.40 48.20
CA ARG A 58 19.59 -7.03 47.76
C ARG A 58 19.80 -7.01 46.23
N PRO A 59 19.26 -6.02 45.49
CA PRO A 59 19.36 -5.99 44.03
C PRO A 59 20.79 -6.15 43.47
N ARG A 60 21.77 -5.48 44.07
CA ARG A 60 23.18 -5.57 43.67
C ARG A 60 23.75 -6.97 43.88
N GLU A 61 23.44 -7.60 45.00
CA GLU A 61 23.88 -8.94 45.33
C GLU A 61 23.25 -9.99 44.40
N LEU A 62 21.98 -9.79 44.01
CA LEU A 62 21.33 -10.62 43.01
C LEU A 62 21.96 -10.43 41.61
N ALA A 63 22.33 -9.20 41.25
CA ALA A 63 23.04 -8.94 40.01
C ALA A 63 24.41 -9.64 39.98
N GLU A 64 25.16 -9.62 41.09
CA GLU A 64 26.45 -10.33 41.21
C GLU A 64 26.27 -11.85 41.07
N LYS A 65 25.24 -12.44 41.70
CA LYS A 65 24.90 -13.86 41.54
C LYS A 65 24.52 -14.20 40.10
N LEU A 66 23.73 -13.35 39.44
CA LEU A 66 23.37 -13.52 38.03
C LEU A 66 24.60 -13.49 37.13
N VAL A 67 25.49 -12.51 37.32
CA VAL A 67 26.74 -12.40 36.54
C VAL A 67 27.64 -13.61 36.76
N ALA A 68 27.74 -14.10 37.99
CA ALA A 68 28.52 -15.31 38.29
C ALA A 68 27.94 -16.59 37.65
N ALA A 69 26.63 -16.64 37.46
CA ALA A 69 25.95 -17.76 36.79
C ALA A 69 25.86 -17.63 35.27
N LEU A 70 26.34 -16.52 34.67
CA LEU A 70 26.35 -16.38 33.22
C LEU A 70 27.30 -17.42 32.60
N PRO A 71 26.86 -18.18 31.61
CA PRO A 71 27.75 -19.07 30.88
C PRO A 71 28.78 -18.26 30.09
N GLN A 72 30.00 -18.78 29.98
CA GLN A 72 31.04 -18.15 29.17
C GLN A 72 30.57 -17.99 27.72
N ASN A 73 30.83 -16.82 27.14
CA ASN A 73 30.49 -16.53 25.76
C ASN A 73 31.58 -15.69 25.09
N GLN A 74 32.09 -16.16 23.95
CA GLN A 74 33.17 -15.48 23.21
C GLN A 74 32.81 -14.08 22.69
N LEU A 75 31.51 -13.74 22.65
CA LEU A 75 31.03 -12.45 22.19
C LEU A 75 30.89 -11.41 23.30
N VAL A 76 31.03 -11.82 24.56
CA VAL A 76 30.97 -10.94 25.72
C VAL A 76 32.37 -10.83 26.29
N GLU A 77 32.97 -9.65 26.17
CA GLU A 77 34.30 -9.36 26.69
C GLU A 77 34.28 -9.36 28.23
N ARG A 78 33.30 -8.67 28.80
CA ARG A 78 33.11 -8.56 30.25
C ARG A 78 31.69 -8.15 30.59
N VAL A 79 31.30 -8.41 31.83
CA VAL A 79 30.01 -8.02 32.40
C VAL A 79 30.25 -7.33 33.73
N GLU A 80 29.59 -6.21 33.97
CA GLU A 80 29.75 -5.45 35.21
C GLU A 80 28.43 -5.15 35.89
N VAL A 81 28.46 -5.12 37.22
CA VAL A 81 27.33 -4.67 38.04
C VAL A 81 27.51 -3.19 38.40
N ALA A 82 26.60 -2.35 37.90
CA ALA A 82 26.60 -0.91 38.11
C ALA A 82 25.45 -0.44 39.01
N GLY A 83 25.73 0.59 39.81
CA GLY A 83 24.75 1.25 40.67
C GLY A 83 23.97 0.27 41.57
N PRO A 84 22.62 0.37 41.62
CA PRO A 84 21.80 -0.47 42.49
C PRO A 84 21.71 -1.92 42.05
N GLY A 85 22.11 -2.29 40.83
CA GLY A 85 21.97 -3.66 40.31
C GLY A 85 21.74 -3.75 38.80
N PHE A 86 22.22 -2.77 38.03
CA PHE A 86 22.24 -2.88 36.58
C PHE A 86 23.35 -3.85 36.16
N ILE A 87 23.04 -4.72 35.21
CA ILE A 87 24.01 -5.64 34.60
C ILE A 87 24.36 -5.07 33.23
N ASN A 88 25.60 -4.60 33.11
CA ASN A 88 26.15 -3.99 31.90
C ASN A 88 27.00 -5.01 31.15
N PHE A 89 26.75 -5.17 29.86
CA PHE A 89 27.45 -6.08 28.97
C PHE A 89 28.36 -5.30 28.03
N TYR A 90 29.62 -5.71 27.98
CA TYR A 90 30.62 -5.21 27.03
C TYR A 90 30.89 -6.34 26.04
N LEU A 91 30.61 -6.09 24.77
CA LEU A 91 30.80 -7.05 23.70
C LEU A 91 32.22 -6.96 23.15
N THR A 92 32.75 -8.09 22.69
CA THR A 92 34.02 -8.10 21.97
C THR A 92 33.87 -7.40 20.62
N ALA A 93 34.96 -6.84 20.08
CA ALA A 93 34.95 -6.29 18.71
C ALA A 93 34.50 -7.35 17.67
N ASP A 94 34.86 -8.62 17.89
CA ASP A 94 34.45 -9.75 17.05
C ASP A 94 32.91 -9.92 17.00
N ALA A 95 32.20 -9.60 18.09
CA ALA A 95 30.74 -9.67 18.13
C ALA A 95 30.07 -8.73 17.12
N TYR A 96 30.71 -7.61 16.79
CA TYR A 96 30.25 -6.69 15.77
C TYR A 96 30.71 -7.11 14.37
N HIS A 97 31.92 -7.65 14.26
CA HIS A 97 32.49 -8.04 12.98
C HIS A 97 31.87 -9.31 12.41
N ARG A 98 31.35 -10.24 13.23
CA ARG A 98 30.71 -11.49 12.75
C ARG A 98 29.53 -11.28 11.82
N LEU A 99 28.87 -10.13 11.87
CA LEU A 99 27.76 -9.84 10.96
C LEU A 99 28.24 -9.67 9.50
N VAL A 100 29.46 -9.17 9.30
CA VAL A 100 30.03 -8.90 7.98
C VAL A 100 30.23 -10.20 7.17
N PRO A 101 30.96 -11.23 7.64
CA PRO A 101 31.09 -12.48 6.90
C PRO A 101 29.73 -13.19 6.73
N GLN A 102 28.82 -13.09 7.71
CA GLN A 102 27.45 -13.62 7.56
C GLN A 102 26.68 -12.93 6.43
N ALA A 103 26.78 -11.61 6.31
CA ALA A 103 26.15 -10.85 5.24
C ALA A 103 26.77 -11.20 3.87
N ILE A 104 28.09 -11.37 3.81
CA ILE A 104 28.80 -11.80 2.59
C ILE A 104 28.37 -13.22 2.20
N GLU A 105 28.28 -14.15 3.15
CA GLU A 105 27.87 -15.54 2.91
C GLU A 105 26.40 -15.64 2.45
N GLN A 106 25.50 -14.86 3.06
CA GLN A 106 24.08 -14.86 2.72
C GLN A 106 23.76 -14.08 1.44
N GLY A 107 24.63 -13.15 1.02
CA GLY A 107 24.47 -12.36 -0.20
C GLY A 107 23.10 -11.66 -0.27
N HIS A 108 22.37 -11.90 -1.37
CA HIS A 108 21.03 -11.33 -1.60
C HIS A 108 19.94 -11.82 -0.62
N SER A 109 20.22 -12.87 0.14
CA SER A 109 19.32 -13.41 1.16
C SER A 109 19.52 -12.76 2.53
N PHE A 110 20.58 -11.97 2.72
CA PHE A 110 20.83 -11.30 3.99
C PHE A 110 19.69 -10.33 4.32
N GLY A 111 19.20 -10.38 5.56
CA GLY A 111 18.09 -9.54 6.03
C GLY A 111 16.69 -10.03 5.63
N ARG A 112 16.58 -11.07 4.80
CA ARG A 112 15.31 -11.75 4.53
C ARG A 112 14.89 -12.62 5.72
N SER A 113 13.59 -12.91 5.83
CA SER A 113 13.06 -13.80 6.85
C SER A 113 11.86 -14.59 6.34
N ASP A 114 11.39 -15.56 7.14
CA ASP A 114 10.20 -16.37 6.85
C ASP A 114 9.10 -16.13 7.90
N ILE A 115 8.93 -14.88 8.32
CA ILE A 115 7.87 -14.51 9.27
C ILE A 115 6.49 -14.71 8.65
N GLY A 116 6.37 -14.40 7.36
CA GLY A 116 5.14 -14.52 6.58
C GLY A 116 4.70 -15.97 6.35
N ARG A 117 5.64 -16.93 6.32
CA ARG A 117 5.34 -18.38 6.17
C ARG A 117 4.44 -18.69 4.97
N GLY A 118 4.63 -17.97 3.86
CA GLY A 118 3.83 -18.08 2.64
C GLY A 118 2.38 -17.62 2.79
N GLN A 119 2.03 -16.86 3.83
CA GLN A 119 0.70 -16.26 3.93
C GLN A 119 0.46 -15.30 2.77
N ARG A 120 -0.76 -15.37 2.20
CA ARG A 120 -1.16 -14.49 1.10
C ARG A 120 -1.51 -13.11 1.60
N VAL A 121 -0.98 -12.10 0.91
CA VAL A 121 -1.31 -10.68 1.15
C VAL A 121 -1.53 -10.00 -0.18
N GLN A 122 -2.67 -9.33 -0.33
CA GLN A 122 -2.92 -8.42 -1.43
C GLN A 122 -2.48 -7.01 -1.04
N VAL A 123 -1.72 -6.37 -1.91
CA VAL A 123 -1.30 -4.97 -1.76
C VAL A 123 -1.86 -4.20 -2.95
N GLU A 124 -2.95 -3.46 -2.72
CA GLU A 124 -3.53 -2.55 -3.69
C GLU A 124 -2.87 -1.17 -3.57
N PHE A 125 -2.40 -0.59 -4.67
CA PHE A 125 -1.78 0.74 -4.65
C PHE A 125 -1.77 1.46 -6.01
N VAL A 126 -1.61 2.79 -5.95
CA VAL A 126 -1.80 3.75 -7.05
C VAL A 126 -3.25 3.93 -7.43
N SER A 127 -3.90 2.91 -8.02
CA SER A 127 -5.34 2.87 -8.36
C SER A 127 -5.90 4.20 -8.89
N ALA A 128 -5.11 4.89 -9.73
CA ALA A 128 -5.51 6.16 -10.30
C ALA A 128 -6.58 5.94 -11.37
N ASN A 129 -7.59 6.82 -11.41
CA ASN A 129 -8.64 6.74 -12.41
C ASN A 129 -8.03 6.89 -13.81
N PRO A 130 -8.42 6.06 -14.78
CA PRO A 130 -7.85 6.06 -16.13
C PRO A 130 -8.45 7.19 -16.98
N THR A 131 -8.46 8.41 -16.45
CA THR A 131 -9.03 9.60 -17.08
C THR A 131 -7.98 10.63 -17.48
N GLY A 132 -6.71 10.33 -17.22
CA GLY A 132 -5.55 11.14 -17.62
C GLY A 132 -4.23 10.48 -17.21
N PRO A 133 -3.09 11.04 -17.62
CA PRO A 133 -1.76 10.52 -17.32
C PRO A 133 -1.43 10.62 -15.83
N LEU A 134 -0.41 9.88 -15.40
CA LEU A 134 0.07 9.98 -14.02
C LEU A 134 0.74 11.34 -13.76
N HIS A 135 0.79 11.73 -12.49
CA HIS A 135 1.49 12.91 -12.02
C HIS A 135 2.35 12.55 -10.80
N VAL A 136 3.22 13.45 -10.36
CA VAL A 136 4.15 13.23 -9.23
C VAL A 136 3.48 12.70 -7.95
N GLY A 137 2.22 13.09 -7.68
CA GLY A 137 1.44 12.55 -6.57
C GLY A 137 1.24 11.02 -6.63
N HIS A 138 1.03 10.46 -7.83
CA HIS A 138 0.91 9.02 -8.06
C HIS A 138 2.26 8.31 -7.88
N GLY A 139 3.36 8.95 -8.30
CA GLY A 139 4.72 8.42 -8.11
C GLY A 139 5.06 8.17 -6.63
N ARG A 140 4.57 9.03 -5.72
CA ARG A 140 4.69 8.77 -4.26
C ARG A 140 3.95 7.50 -3.84
N GLY A 141 2.72 7.33 -4.33
CA GLY A 141 1.91 6.14 -4.06
C GLY A 141 2.55 4.86 -4.61
N ALA A 142 3.09 4.94 -5.82
CA ALA A 142 3.83 3.86 -6.48
C ALA A 142 5.05 3.44 -5.65
N ALA A 143 5.91 4.39 -5.26
CA ALA A 143 7.09 4.10 -4.45
C ALA A 143 6.73 3.47 -3.09
N TYR A 144 5.71 4.00 -2.42
CA TYR A 144 5.29 3.50 -1.11
C TYR A 144 4.71 2.08 -1.21
N GLY A 145 3.78 1.85 -2.13
CA GLY A 145 3.15 0.55 -2.31
C GLY A 145 4.15 -0.53 -2.74
N ALA A 146 5.05 -0.20 -3.68
CA ALA A 146 6.10 -1.11 -4.12
C ALA A 146 7.04 -1.51 -2.97
N VAL A 147 7.51 -0.56 -2.17
CA VAL A 147 8.39 -0.86 -1.02
C VAL A 147 7.69 -1.71 0.03
N VAL A 148 6.39 -1.49 0.28
CA VAL A 148 5.61 -2.32 1.21
C VAL A 148 5.47 -3.74 0.66
N ALA A 149 5.12 -3.89 -0.61
CA ALA A 149 5.01 -5.19 -1.27
C ALA A 149 6.34 -5.96 -1.24
N ASP A 150 7.44 -5.30 -1.60
CA ASP A 150 8.78 -5.91 -1.62
C ASP A 150 9.26 -6.29 -0.23
N LEU A 151 8.93 -5.48 0.81
CA LEU A 151 9.25 -5.82 2.19
C LEU A 151 8.47 -7.05 2.65
N LEU A 152 7.18 -7.13 2.34
CA LEU A 152 6.34 -8.29 2.66
C LEU A 152 6.88 -9.56 1.99
N GLU A 153 7.24 -9.49 0.71
CA GLU A 153 7.87 -10.59 -0.01
C GLU A 153 9.22 -10.98 0.63
N ALA A 154 10.06 -9.99 0.98
CA ALA A 154 11.34 -10.23 1.62
C ALA A 154 11.24 -10.88 3.02
N VAL A 155 10.10 -10.76 3.69
CA VAL A 155 9.83 -11.43 4.98
C VAL A 155 8.94 -12.67 4.85
N GLY A 156 8.74 -13.18 3.63
CA GLY A 156 8.19 -14.50 3.36
C GLY A 156 6.67 -14.55 3.16
N PHE A 157 6.02 -13.46 2.76
CA PHE A 157 4.63 -13.46 2.32
C PHE A 157 4.51 -13.80 0.82
N ASP A 158 3.38 -14.41 0.42
CA ASP A 158 2.95 -14.57 -0.97
C ASP A 158 2.17 -13.31 -1.37
N VAL A 159 2.84 -12.37 -2.05
CA VAL A 159 2.33 -11.02 -2.30
C VAL A 159 1.65 -10.93 -3.66
N HIS A 160 0.42 -10.42 -3.70
CA HIS A 160 -0.33 -10.08 -4.91
C HIS A 160 -0.49 -8.56 -5.01
N ARG A 161 0.25 -7.93 -5.92
CA ARG A 161 0.17 -6.50 -6.22
C ARG A 161 -1.00 -6.27 -7.16
N GLU A 162 -1.96 -5.45 -6.73
CA GLU A 162 -3.15 -5.13 -7.50
C GLU A 162 -3.22 -3.64 -7.82
N TYR A 163 -3.60 -3.33 -9.06
CA TYR A 163 -4.03 -2.00 -9.46
C TYR A 163 -5.53 -2.03 -9.69
N TYR A 164 -6.30 -1.25 -8.92
CA TYR A 164 -7.73 -1.11 -9.14
C TYR A 164 -8.01 -0.08 -10.25
N VAL A 165 -8.60 -0.53 -11.34
CA VAL A 165 -8.95 0.30 -12.51
C VAL A 165 -10.42 0.69 -12.42
N ASN A 166 -10.67 1.97 -12.16
CA ASN A 166 -12.02 2.56 -12.21
C ASN A 166 -12.46 2.79 -13.66
N ASP A 167 -12.79 1.71 -14.37
CA ASP A 167 -13.19 1.72 -15.79
C ASP A 167 -14.70 1.79 -16.00
N ALA A 168 -15.44 2.26 -15.00
CA ALA A 168 -16.90 2.34 -15.01
C ALA A 168 -17.42 3.72 -14.58
N GLY A 169 -18.69 3.96 -14.87
CA GLY A 169 -19.40 5.14 -14.40
C GLY A 169 -19.13 6.42 -15.19
N ARG A 170 -19.59 7.52 -14.59
CA ARG A 170 -19.78 8.81 -15.27
C ARG A 170 -18.49 9.44 -15.80
N GLN A 171 -17.39 9.34 -15.05
CA GLN A 171 -16.12 9.94 -15.47
C GLN A 171 -15.61 9.36 -16.79
N MET A 172 -15.78 8.04 -16.98
CA MET A 172 -15.40 7.39 -18.24
C MET A 172 -16.30 7.80 -19.42
N ASP A 173 -17.59 8.03 -19.18
CA ASP A 173 -18.48 8.55 -20.21
C ASP A 173 -18.11 9.99 -20.62
N ILE A 174 -17.71 10.83 -19.65
CA ILE A 174 -17.18 12.18 -19.92
C ILE A 174 -15.89 12.09 -20.75
N LEU A 175 -14.98 11.16 -20.42
CA LEU A 175 -13.74 10.92 -21.17
C LEU A 175 -14.03 10.53 -22.62
N ALA A 176 -14.86 9.50 -22.84
CA ALA A 176 -15.22 9.04 -24.18
C ALA A 176 -15.87 10.15 -25.01
N THR A 177 -16.78 10.92 -24.40
CA THR A 177 -17.42 12.07 -25.04
C THR A 177 -16.41 13.16 -25.37
N SER A 178 -15.47 13.46 -24.47
CA SER A 178 -14.41 14.45 -24.70
C SER A 178 -13.51 14.09 -25.86
N VAL A 179 -13.11 12.82 -25.96
CA VAL A 179 -12.33 12.28 -27.10
C VAL A 179 -13.13 12.41 -28.39
N TRP A 180 -14.42 12.05 -28.38
CA TRP A 180 -15.24 12.15 -29.58
C TRP A 180 -15.44 13.60 -30.04
N LEU A 181 -15.63 14.54 -29.13
CA LEU A 181 -15.72 15.97 -29.45
C LEU A 181 -14.44 16.49 -30.12
N ARG A 182 -13.26 16.14 -29.60
CA ARG A 182 -11.98 16.49 -30.25
C ARG A 182 -11.84 15.81 -31.62
N TYR A 183 -12.34 14.60 -31.77
CA TYR A 183 -12.36 13.92 -33.06
C TYR A 183 -13.25 14.65 -34.09
N LEU A 184 -14.38 15.23 -33.66
CA LEU A 184 -15.22 16.05 -34.56
C LEU A 184 -14.49 17.33 -35.01
N GLU A 185 -13.73 17.97 -34.13
CA GLU A 185 -12.87 19.10 -34.51
C GLU A 185 -11.79 18.69 -35.53
N LEU A 186 -11.22 17.49 -35.42
CA LEU A 186 -10.31 16.93 -36.42
C LEU A 186 -11.00 16.57 -37.75
N CYS A 187 -12.33 16.45 -37.76
CA CYS A 187 -13.15 16.29 -38.96
C CYS A 187 -13.61 17.65 -39.54
N ASP A 188 -12.86 18.73 -39.26
CA ASP A 188 -13.13 20.11 -39.71
C ASP A 188 -14.48 20.68 -39.22
N GLN A 189 -14.96 20.25 -38.05
CA GLN A 189 -16.17 20.81 -37.43
C GLN A 189 -15.86 21.79 -36.31
N GLU A 190 -16.54 22.93 -36.31
CA GLU A 190 -16.42 23.91 -35.22
C GLU A 190 -17.45 23.65 -34.12
N LEU A 191 -16.99 23.54 -32.87
CA LEU A 191 -17.85 23.38 -31.70
C LEU A 191 -17.29 24.14 -30.49
N VAL A 192 -18.16 24.41 -29.51
CA VAL A 192 -17.76 24.94 -28.21
C VAL A 192 -17.49 23.76 -27.29
N PHE A 193 -16.23 23.60 -26.88
CA PHE A 193 -15.84 22.47 -26.03
C PHE A 193 -16.38 22.67 -24.59
N PRO A 194 -17.05 21.65 -23.99
CA PRO A 194 -17.76 21.81 -22.73
C PRO A 194 -16.82 22.06 -21.54
N SER A 195 -17.31 22.81 -20.54
CA SER A 195 -16.58 23.13 -19.31
C SER A 195 -16.10 21.90 -18.56
N ASN A 196 -16.98 20.91 -18.43
CA ASN A 196 -16.75 19.64 -17.73
C ASN A 196 -16.12 18.53 -18.60
N GLY A 197 -15.74 18.81 -19.85
CA GLY A 197 -14.97 17.87 -20.65
C GLY A 197 -13.50 17.79 -20.22
N TYR A 198 -12.85 16.66 -20.49
CA TYR A 198 -11.40 16.54 -20.35
C TYR A 198 -10.70 17.32 -21.46
N LYS A 199 -9.73 18.18 -21.09
CA LYS A 199 -9.12 19.18 -21.98
C LYS A 199 -7.61 19.04 -22.15
N GLY A 200 -6.99 18.03 -21.55
CA GLY A 200 -5.55 17.82 -21.69
C GLY A 200 -5.16 17.36 -23.09
N ASP A 201 -3.89 17.56 -23.44
CA ASP A 201 -3.35 17.26 -24.78
C ASP A 201 -3.55 15.78 -25.17
N TYR A 202 -3.48 14.87 -24.20
CA TYR A 202 -3.74 13.43 -24.40
C TYR A 202 -5.13 13.13 -25.02
N ILE A 203 -6.14 13.99 -24.81
CA ILE A 203 -7.46 13.82 -25.44
C ILE A 203 -7.36 14.04 -26.94
N TRP A 204 -6.56 15.01 -27.38
CA TRP A 204 -6.30 15.23 -28.81
C TRP A 204 -5.53 14.07 -29.42
N ASP A 205 -4.56 13.50 -28.72
CA ASP A 205 -3.79 12.36 -29.21
C ASP A 205 -4.65 11.10 -29.42
N ILE A 206 -5.56 10.82 -28.47
CA ILE A 206 -6.54 9.74 -28.59
C ILE A 206 -7.51 10.02 -29.75
N ALA A 207 -8.03 11.23 -29.84
CA ALA A 207 -8.93 11.64 -30.93
C ALA A 207 -8.26 11.55 -32.31
N ALA A 208 -6.99 11.93 -32.40
CA ALA A 208 -6.18 11.79 -33.61
C ALA A 208 -5.97 10.33 -33.98
N THR A 209 -5.85 9.43 -33.00
CA THR A 209 -5.79 7.98 -33.23
C THR A 209 -7.10 7.48 -33.85
N LEU A 210 -8.24 7.83 -33.27
CA LEU A 210 -9.56 7.52 -33.82
C LEU A 210 -9.71 8.03 -35.26
N HIS A 211 -9.30 9.29 -35.52
CA HIS A 211 -9.39 9.90 -36.85
C HIS A 211 -8.46 9.24 -37.87
N ARG A 212 -7.20 8.91 -37.50
CA ARG A 212 -6.27 8.21 -38.40
C ARG A 212 -6.79 6.84 -38.80
N GLU A 213 -7.41 6.10 -37.86
CA GLU A 213 -7.85 4.73 -38.09
C GLU A 213 -9.18 4.65 -38.83
N HIS A 214 -10.08 5.62 -38.61
CA HIS A 214 -11.45 5.55 -39.10
C HIS A 214 -11.88 6.71 -40.02
N GLY A 215 -10.98 7.66 -40.30
CA GLY A 215 -11.31 8.86 -41.08
C GLY A 215 -12.52 9.58 -40.48
N ALA A 216 -13.52 9.89 -41.32
CA ALA A 216 -14.76 10.54 -40.91
C ALA A 216 -15.90 9.57 -40.49
N ALA A 217 -15.64 8.26 -40.32
CA ALA A 217 -16.69 7.27 -40.12
C ALA A 217 -17.55 7.46 -38.85
N TYR A 218 -17.00 8.12 -37.83
CA TYR A 218 -17.66 8.48 -36.56
C TYR A 218 -18.14 9.94 -36.54
N SER A 219 -18.04 10.66 -37.68
CA SER A 219 -18.45 12.06 -37.76
C SER A 219 -19.97 12.17 -37.83
N HIS A 220 -20.52 13.09 -37.04
CA HIS A 220 -21.93 13.50 -37.08
C HIS A 220 -21.98 15.02 -37.10
N PRO A 221 -23.02 15.65 -37.68
CA PRO A 221 -23.12 17.11 -37.69
C PRO A 221 -23.22 17.72 -36.27
N VAL A 222 -22.43 18.77 -35.99
CA VAL A 222 -22.43 19.48 -34.69
C VAL A 222 -23.81 20.03 -34.32
N ASP A 223 -24.59 20.49 -35.31
CA ASP A 223 -25.94 20.99 -35.08
C ASP A 223 -26.90 19.91 -34.58
N GLU A 224 -26.68 18.65 -34.98
CA GLU A 224 -27.42 17.50 -34.47
C GLU A 224 -26.98 17.12 -33.06
N LEU A 225 -25.68 17.19 -32.79
CA LEU A 225 -25.10 16.97 -31.47
C LEU A 225 -25.57 18.00 -30.44
N PHE A 226 -25.57 19.29 -30.77
CA PHE A 226 -25.96 20.36 -29.84
C PHE A 226 -27.47 20.65 -29.85
N ARG A 227 -28.26 19.88 -30.60
CA ARG A 227 -29.72 20.03 -30.63
C ARG A 227 -30.31 19.72 -29.25
N GLU A 228 -31.02 20.72 -28.71
CA GLU A 228 -31.71 20.65 -27.41
C GLU A 228 -30.78 20.34 -26.22
N ILE A 229 -29.48 20.62 -26.35
CA ILE A 229 -28.54 20.51 -25.24
C ILE A 229 -28.70 21.74 -24.33
N PRO A 230 -28.84 21.58 -23.00
CA PRO A 230 -28.88 22.69 -22.05
C PRO A 230 -27.65 23.60 -22.19
N ALA A 231 -27.75 24.87 -21.81
CA ALA A 231 -26.59 25.75 -21.82
C ALA A 231 -25.50 25.28 -20.83
N ASP A 232 -24.23 25.46 -21.21
CA ASP A 232 -23.08 25.23 -20.32
C ASP A 232 -22.83 26.42 -19.36
N GLU A 233 -22.01 26.23 -18.33
CA GLU A 233 -21.69 27.24 -17.29
C GLU A 233 -21.25 28.61 -17.87
N PRO A 234 -20.37 28.71 -18.88
CA PRO A 234 -19.96 30.00 -19.45
C PRO A 234 -21.10 30.74 -20.18
N ALA A 235 -22.15 30.01 -20.57
CA ALA A 235 -23.36 30.56 -21.18
C ALA A 235 -24.50 30.76 -20.16
N GLY A 236 -24.22 30.62 -18.86
CA GLY A 236 -25.17 30.82 -17.77
C GLY A 236 -26.05 29.60 -17.45
N GLY A 237 -25.69 28.42 -17.93
CA GLY A 237 -26.38 27.17 -17.62
C GLY A 237 -25.66 26.30 -16.60
N ASP A 238 -25.99 25.00 -16.60
CA ASP A 238 -25.45 24.01 -15.66
C ASP A 238 -24.55 23.02 -16.40
N LYS A 239 -23.27 23.04 -16.06
CA LYS A 239 -22.24 22.19 -16.67
C LYS A 239 -22.45 20.69 -16.46
N GLU A 240 -23.11 20.27 -15.37
CA GLU A 240 -23.41 18.86 -15.10
C GLU A 240 -24.54 18.39 -16.03
N LEU A 241 -25.62 19.17 -16.13
CA LEU A 241 -26.72 18.87 -17.06
C LEU A 241 -26.26 18.94 -18.51
N HIS A 242 -25.38 19.88 -18.84
CA HIS A 242 -24.82 20.04 -20.18
C HIS A 242 -24.02 18.79 -20.60
N ILE A 243 -23.05 18.37 -19.78
CA ILE A 243 -22.22 17.21 -20.12
C ILE A 243 -23.02 15.89 -20.11
N ASP A 244 -23.99 15.74 -19.21
CA ASP A 244 -24.85 14.55 -19.18
C ASP A 244 -25.73 14.46 -20.44
N ALA A 245 -26.26 15.60 -20.90
CA ALA A 245 -27.00 15.67 -22.16
C ALA A 245 -26.10 15.36 -23.37
N LEU A 246 -24.86 15.86 -23.39
CA LEU A 246 -23.89 15.53 -24.44
C LEU A 246 -23.53 14.04 -24.43
N ILE A 247 -23.33 13.42 -23.27
CA ILE A 247 -23.08 11.97 -23.15
C ILE A 247 -24.26 11.20 -23.75
N ALA A 248 -25.49 11.53 -23.34
CA ALA A 248 -26.69 10.86 -23.85
C ALA A 248 -26.83 11.02 -25.37
N ARG A 249 -26.59 12.23 -25.90
CA ARG A 249 -26.62 12.50 -27.34
C ARG A 249 -25.53 11.74 -28.09
N SER A 250 -24.31 11.70 -27.55
CA SER A 250 -23.18 10.97 -28.13
C SER A 250 -23.48 9.47 -28.24
N LYS A 251 -24.01 8.87 -27.18
CA LYS A 251 -24.48 7.47 -27.17
C LYS A 251 -25.57 7.24 -28.22
N GLY A 252 -26.53 8.16 -28.32
CA GLY A 252 -27.62 8.07 -29.31
C GLY A 252 -27.15 8.17 -30.76
N LEU A 253 -26.26 9.10 -31.08
CA LEU A 253 -25.77 9.32 -32.45
C LEU A 253 -24.83 8.22 -32.92
N LEU A 254 -23.89 7.81 -32.07
CA LEU A 254 -22.94 6.76 -32.39
C LEU A 254 -23.57 5.36 -32.33
N GLY A 255 -24.57 5.18 -31.48
CA GLY A 255 -25.08 3.86 -31.11
C GLY A 255 -24.08 3.08 -30.24
N ASP A 256 -24.57 1.99 -29.63
CA ASP A 256 -23.84 1.26 -28.60
C ASP A 256 -22.45 0.81 -29.05
N ASN A 257 -22.34 0.22 -30.24
CA ASN A 257 -21.08 -0.35 -30.73
C ASN A 257 -19.99 0.71 -30.98
N ARG A 258 -20.34 1.83 -31.62
CA ARG A 258 -19.35 2.88 -31.93
C ARG A 258 -18.99 3.68 -30.69
N TYR A 259 -19.97 4.01 -29.85
CA TYR A 259 -19.68 4.68 -28.58
C TYR A 259 -18.77 3.81 -27.71
N ARG A 260 -19.07 2.50 -27.63
CA ARG A 260 -18.26 1.55 -26.88
C ARG A 260 -16.83 1.47 -27.40
N PHE A 261 -16.64 1.50 -28.72
CA PHE A 261 -15.30 1.54 -29.30
C PHE A 261 -14.52 2.79 -28.88
N VAL A 262 -15.13 3.99 -28.97
CA VAL A 262 -14.47 5.24 -28.54
C VAL A 262 -14.14 5.20 -27.05
N PHE A 263 -15.05 4.68 -26.24
CA PHE A 263 -14.84 4.47 -24.81
C PHE A 263 -13.63 3.57 -24.54
N GLU A 264 -13.58 2.39 -25.18
CA GLU A 264 -12.50 1.42 -24.98
C GLU A 264 -11.15 1.92 -25.52
N LEU A 265 -11.15 2.64 -26.64
CA LEU A 265 -9.95 3.29 -27.16
C LEU A 265 -9.37 4.28 -26.13
N ALA A 266 -10.22 5.16 -25.58
CA ALA A 266 -9.78 6.15 -24.61
C ALA A 266 -9.25 5.50 -23.32
N LEU A 267 -9.96 4.49 -22.81
CA LEU A 267 -9.54 3.72 -21.64
C LEU A 267 -8.18 3.05 -21.87
N ASN A 268 -8.04 2.30 -22.97
CA ASN A 268 -6.86 1.47 -23.21
C ASN A 268 -5.62 2.33 -23.43
N VAL A 269 -5.71 3.42 -24.20
CA VAL A 269 -4.57 4.31 -24.42
C VAL A 269 -4.06 4.90 -23.11
N ILE A 270 -4.94 5.37 -22.23
CA ILE A 270 -4.54 5.92 -20.93
C ILE A 270 -4.01 4.83 -20.01
N LEU A 271 -4.66 3.66 -19.99
CA LEU A 271 -4.24 2.56 -19.13
C LEU A 271 -2.86 2.01 -19.53
N ASP A 272 -2.57 1.94 -20.82
CA ASP A 272 -1.26 1.51 -21.34
C ASP A 272 -0.17 2.55 -21.02
N ASP A 273 -0.47 3.85 -21.15
CA ASP A 273 0.44 4.93 -20.70
C ASP A 273 0.76 4.84 -19.20
N ILE A 274 -0.27 4.63 -18.36
CA ILE A 274 -0.12 4.42 -16.91
C ILE A 274 0.76 3.18 -16.62
N ARG A 275 0.54 2.07 -17.35
CA ARG A 275 1.32 0.84 -17.22
C ARG A 275 2.79 1.07 -17.54
N ASP A 276 3.06 1.74 -18.65
CA ASP A 276 4.42 2.02 -19.12
C ASP A 276 5.15 2.94 -18.14
N ASP A 277 4.50 4.00 -17.66
CA ASP A 277 5.05 4.91 -16.65
C ASP A 277 5.43 4.17 -15.36
N LEU A 278 4.54 3.31 -14.86
CA LEU A 278 4.81 2.53 -13.63
C LEU A 278 5.91 1.49 -13.86
N ALA A 279 5.95 0.83 -15.03
CA ALA A 279 7.00 -0.11 -15.39
C ALA A 279 8.37 0.58 -15.47
N LEU A 280 8.45 1.78 -16.06
CA LEU A 280 9.68 2.60 -16.07
C LEU A 280 10.10 3.02 -14.67
N PHE A 281 9.14 3.17 -13.76
CA PHE A 281 9.37 3.45 -12.34
C PHE A 281 9.74 2.18 -11.52
N GLY A 282 9.83 1.02 -12.16
CA GLY A 282 10.16 -0.26 -11.52
C GLY A 282 9.01 -0.92 -10.77
N VAL A 283 7.77 -0.51 -11.07
CA VAL A 283 6.56 -1.02 -10.44
C VAL A 283 5.79 -1.89 -11.41
N THR A 284 5.53 -3.13 -11.02
CA THR A 284 4.73 -4.09 -11.78
C THR A 284 3.62 -4.64 -10.91
N TYR A 285 2.55 -5.11 -11.55
CA TYR A 285 1.36 -5.65 -10.88
C TYR A 285 1.10 -7.08 -11.35
N GLU A 286 0.65 -7.93 -10.43
CA GLU A 286 0.12 -9.24 -10.77
C GLU A 286 -1.28 -9.13 -11.40
N GLU A 287 -2.06 -8.12 -11.01
CA GLU A 287 -3.42 -7.93 -11.53
C GLU A 287 -3.80 -6.45 -11.71
N TRP A 288 -4.47 -6.17 -12.82
CA TRP A 288 -5.15 -4.90 -13.10
C TRP A 288 -6.65 -5.16 -13.03
N TYR A 289 -7.24 -4.91 -11.86
CA TYR A 289 -8.60 -5.29 -11.53
C TYR A 289 -9.62 -4.26 -12.02
N SER A 290 -10.57 -4.65 -12.88
CA SER A 290 -11.57 -3.74 -13.44
C SER A 290 -12.79 -3.59 -12.54
N GLU A 291 -13.16 -2.34 -12.22
CA GLU A 291 -14.37 -1.99 -11.49
C GLU A 291 -15.64 -2.53 -12.17
N ARG A 292 -15.69 -2.49 -13.52
CA ARG A 292 -16.85 -3.00 -14.26
C ARG A 292 -17.18 -4.45 -13.89
N THR A 293 -16.15 -5.28 -13.68
CA THR A 293 -16.33 -6.69 -13.34
C THR A 293 -17.07 -6.89 -12.00
N LEU A 294 -17.01 -5.94 -11.07
CA LEU A 294 -17.76 -6.01 -9.80
C LEU A 294 -19.28 -5.96 -10.03
N THR A 295 -19.71 -5.14 -10.98
CA THR A 295 -21.14 -4.98 -11.30
C THR A 295 -21.60 -6.13 -12.18
N GLU A 296 -20.85 -6.46 -13.24
CA GLU A 296 -21.18 -7.55 -14.17
C GLU A 296 -21.24 -8.91 -13.47
N SER A 297 -20.34 -9.16 -12.52
CA SER A 297 -20.34 -10.41 -11.74
C SER A 297 -21.42 -10.43 -10.65
N GLY A 298 -22.12 -9.31 -10.39
CA GLY A 298 -23.07 -9.19 -9.29
C GLY A 298 -22.44 -9.20 -7.89
N ALA A 299 -21.12 -8.97 -7.77
CA ALA A 299 -20.40 -8.97 -6.50
C ALA A 299 -20.92 -7.91 -5.53
N VAL A 300 -21.27 -6.72 -6.05
CA VAL A 300 -21.84 -5.62 -5.27
C VAL A 300 -23.16 -6.05 -4.60
N ASN A 301 -24.07 -6.67 -5.37
CA ASN A 301 -25.36 -7.12 -4.85
C ASN A 301 -25.19 -8.19 -3.78
N ARG A 302 -24.30 -9.18 -4.01
CA ARG A 302 -23.98 -10.20 -2.99
C ARG A 302 -23.44 -9.60 -1.70
N ALA A 303 -22.59 -8.58 -1.78
CA ALA A 303 -22.06 -7.90 -0.61
C ALA A 303 -23.16 -7.16 0.17
N ILE A 304 -24.04 -6.45 -0.52
CA ILE A 304 -25.18 -5.74 0.09
C ILE A 304 -26.15 -6.73 0.76
N GLU A 305 -26.47 -7.85 0.10
CA GLU A 305 -27.33 -8.90 0.66
C GLU A 305 -26.73 -9.51 1.93
N LYS A 306 -25.41 -9.74 1.93
CA LYS A 306 -24.69 -10.23 3.11
C LYS A 306 -24.79 -9.23 4.27
N LEU A 307 -24.58 -7.93 4.01
CA LEU A 307 -24.72 -6.90 5.05
C LEU A 307 -26.16 -6.80 5.58
N ARG A 308 -27.17 -6.93 4.72
CA ARG A 308 -28.59 -7.03 5.13
C ARG A 308 -28.82 -8.23 6.04
N SER A 309 -28.27 -9.40 5.70
CA SER A 309 -28.42 -10.62 6.51
C SER A 309 -27.80 -10.52 7.91
N MET A 310 -26.85 -9.59 8.10
CA MET A 310 -26.15 -9.34 9.36
C MET A 310 -26.73 -8.15 10.15
N ASP A 311 -27.85 -7.57 9.69
CA ASP A 311 -28.47 -6.34 10.23
C ASP A 311 -27.50 -5.14 10.32
N GLN A 312 -26.51 -5.10 9.41
CA GLN A 312 -25.48 -4.05 9.36
C GLN A 312 -25.86 -2.88 8.45
N VAL A 313 -27.11 -2.81 7.98
CA VAL A 313 -27.59 -1.72 7.13
C VAL A 313 -28.92 -1.17 7.62
N TYR A 314 -29.21 0.06 7.23
CA TYR A 314 -30.48 0.73 7.52
C TYR A 314 -30.86 1.69 6.41
N GLU A 315 -32.15 2.01 6.32
CA GLU A 315 -32.64 2.99 5.35
C GLU A 315 -32.79 4.36 6.01
N SER A 316 -32.32 5.40 5.31
CA SER A 316 -32.49 6.79 5.72
C SER A 316 -32.50 7.69 4.49
N SER A 317 -33.48 8.59 4.43
CA SER A 317 -33.68 9.53 3.31
C SER A 317 -33.75 8.86 1.93
N GLY A 318 -34.35 7.66 1.85
CA GLY A 318 -34.49 6.89 0.61
C GLY A 318 -33.20 6.20 0.14
N ALA A 319 -32.12 6.23 0.93
CA ALA A 319 -30.88 5.53 0.66
C ALA A 319 -30.61 4.43 1.69
N LEU A 320 -29.86 3.40 1.28
CA LEU A 320 -29.37 2.34 2.16
C LEU A 320 -27.99 2.73 2.71
N TRP A 321 -27.85 2.69 4.03
CA TRP A 321 -26.65 3.08 4.76
C TRP A 321 -26.04 1.89 5.49
N PHE A 322 -24.72 1.87 5.62
CA PHE A 322 -24.00 0.93 6.48
C PHE A 322 -23.97 1.43 7.93
N ARG A 323 -24.20 0.54 8.89
CA ARG A 323 -24.04 0.82 10.32
C ARG A 323 -22.55 0.69 10.66
N SER A 324 -21.81 1.81 10.71
CA SER A 324 -20.40 1.83 11.15
C SER A 324 -20.26 1.79 12.66
#